data_AF-A0A2V5LLL2-F1
#
_entry.id   AF-A0A2V5LLL2-F1
#
_cell.length_a   1.000
_cell.length_b   1.000
_cell.length_c   1.000
_cell.angle_alpha   90.00
_cell.angle_beta   90.00
_cell.angle_gamma   90.00
#
_symmetry.space_group_name_H-M   'P 1'
#
loop_
_entity.id
_entity.type
_entity.pdbx_description
1 polymer ?
#
loop_
_entity_poly.entity_id
_entity_poly.type
_entity_poly.pdbx_seq_one_letter_code
_entity_poly.pdbx_strand_id
1 'polypeptide(L)'
;MSERLHTPPMPEGEYFDSRRFTGLSTLLGLIAIVSLVLCLIGAFVNPHQFSYSWLFAFAFFFTLCAGCFFWTIVHHATDADWSVVVRRQLENIAVLLGALAVLFIPILLLRHHLYSWMDIPPGHEANLDSKRAYLNFHWFFIRTIIFFSFWIVASLLLRRFSARQDKDGNPLFTIWMRRVSFASLPLFALCLTFGAVDWMMSLNYRWYSTMFGVYIFAHRFATSRLPEWHRHA
;
A
#
# COMPACT_ATOMS: atom_id res chain seq x y z
N MET A 1 28.37 -19.68 -52.40
CA MET A 1 27.79 -20.51 -51.32
C MET A 1 27.11 -19.54 -50.36
N SER A 2 25.79 -19.35 -50.50
CA SER A 2 25.01 -18.39 -49.71
C SER A 2 24.53 -19.11 -48.45
N GLU A 3 25.15 -18.80 -47.31
CA GLU A 3 24.60 -19.19 -46.01
C GLU A 3 23.30 -18.43 -45.81
N ARG A 4 22.18 -19.16 -45.88
CA ARG A 4 20.89 -18.63 -45.45
C ARG A 4 20.99 -18.44 -43.93
N LEU A 5 21.02 -17.19 -43.49
CA LEU A 5 20.75 -16.81 -42.10
C LEU A 5 19.39 -17.39 -41.71
N HIS A 6 19.41 -18.59 -41.12
CA HIS A 6 18.28 -19.15 -40.39
C HIS A 6 18.05 -18.28 -39.18
N THR A 7 17.35 -17.16 -39.38
CA THR A 7 16.73 -16.44 -38.27
C THR A 7 15.68 -17.39 -37.70
N PRO A 8 15.81 -17.85 -36.45
CA PRO A 8 14.75 -18.63 -35.84
C PRO A 8 13.47 -17.78 -35.90
N PRO A 9 12.31 -18.37 -36.24
CA PRO A 9 11.05 -17.63 -36.23
C PRO A 9 10.90 -17.00 -34.85
N MET A 10 10.53 -15.71 -34.81
CA MET A 10 10.27 -15.06 -33.53
C MET A 10 9.25 -15.93 -32.77
N PRO A 11 9.53 -16.31 -31.51
CA PRO A 11 8.60 -17.12 -30.74
C PRO A 11 7.24 -16.43 -30.74
N GLU A 12 6.19 -17.17 -31.11
CA GLU A 12 4.83 -16.68 -31.02
C GLU A 12 4.57 -16.23 -29.58
N GLY A 13 4.00 -15.03 -29.40
CA GLY A 13 3.69 -14.54 -28.07
C GLY A 13 2.72 -15.50 -27.38
N GLU A 14 3.09 -16.01 -26.19
CA GLU A 14 2.16 -16.79 -25.37
C GLU A 14 0.92 -15.94 -25.06
N TYR A 15 -0.21 -16.30 -25.66
CA TYR A 15 -1.48 -15.65 -25.36
C TYR A 15 -1.99 -16.15 -24.02
N PHE A 16 -2.24 -15.22 -23.10
CA PHE A 16 -2.77 -15.53 -21.77
C PHE A 16 -4.24 -16.01 -21.88
N ASP A 17 -4.48 -17.30 -21.67
CA ASP A 17 -5.84 -17.87 -21.67
C ASP A 17 -6.60 -17.43 -20.41
N SER A 18 -7.36 -16.35 -20.56
CA SER A 18 -8.15 -15.73 -19.49
C SER A 18 -9.28 -16.63 -18.98
N ARG A 19 -9.73 -17.63 -19.78
CA ARG A 19 -10.84 -18.52 -19.39
C ARG A 19 -10.46 -19.43 -18.22
N ARG A 20 -9.19 -19.83 -18.12
CA ARG A 20 -8.68 -20.70 -17.04
C ARG A 20 -8.79 -20.05 -15.65
N PHE A 21 -8.69 -18.73 -15.57
CA PHE A 21 -8.72 -17.99 -14.29
C PHE A 21 -10.06 -17.33 -14.00
N THR A 22 -11.00 -17.34 -14.95
CA THR A 22 -12.33 -16.71 -14.79
C THR A 22 -13.09 -17.34 -13.61
N GLY A 23 -13.07 -18.67 -13.49
CA GLY A 23 -13.74 -19.38 -12.38
C GLY A 23 -13.15 -19.05 -11.00
N LEU A 24 -11.83 -18.93 -10.91
CA LEU A 24 -11.15 -18.53 -9.67
C LEU A 24 -11.46 -17.06 -9.31
N SER A 25 -11.44 -16.17 -10.30
CA SER A 25 -11.78 -14.76 -10.11
C SER A 25 -13.22 -14.57 -9.63
N THR A 26 -14.18 -15.31 -10.20
CA THR A 26 -15.58 -15.27 -9.75
C THR A 26 -15.74 -15.83 -8.34
N LEU A 27 -15.02 -16.90 -7.98
CA LEU A 27 -15.05 -17.47 -6.64
C LEU A 27 -14.49 -16.49 -5.61
N LEU A 28 -13.33 -15.89 -5.88
CA LEU A 28 -12.72 -14.89 -5.01
C LEU A 28 -13.60 -13.64 -4.87
N GLY A 29 -14.25 -13.21 -5.94
CA GLY A 29 -15.22 -12.11 -5.90
C GLY A 29 -16.44 -12.44 -5.02
N LEU A 30 -16.96 -13.67 -5.12
CA LEU A 30 -18.09 -14.11 -4.30
C LEU A 30 -17.71 -14.20 -2.82
N ILE A 31 -16.53 -14.76 -2.51
CA ILE A 31 -15.98 -14.77 -1.15
C ILE A 31 -15.83 -13.34 -0.62
N ALA A 32 -15.30 -12.42 -1.41
CA ALA A 32 -15.14 -11.02 -1.00
C ALA A 32 -16.49 -10.36 -0.68
N ILE A 33 -17.54 -10.61 -1.47
CA ILE A 33 -18.89 -10.11 -1.22
C ILE A 33 -19.46 -10.70 0.08
N VAL A 34 -19.35 -12.01 0.26
CA VAL A 34 -19.83 -12.69 1.49
C VAL A 34 -19.10 -12.15 2.72
N SER A 35 -17.77 -11.99 2.65
CA SER A 35 -16.99 -11.38 3.73
C SER A 35 -17.41 -9.94 4.01
N LEU A 36 -17.69 -9.14 2.99
CA LEU A 36 -18.14 -7.75 3.16
C LEU A 36 -19.52 -7.68 3.83
N VAL A 37 -20.44 -8.59 3.48
CA VAL A 37 -21.75 -8.72 4.13
C VAL A 37 -21.60 -9.12 5.60
N LEU A 38 -20.73 -10.09 5.91
CA LEU A 38 -20.44 -10.49 7.29
C LEU A 38 -19.83 -9.34 8.10
N CYS A 39 -18.94 -8.54 7.49
CA CYS A 39 -18.40 -7.33 8.10
C CYS A 39 -19.50 -6.30 8.40
N LEU A 40 -20.45 -6.10 7.49
CA LEU A 40 -21.59 -5.20 7.73
C LEU A 40 -22.45 -5.66 8.90
N ILE A 41 -22.73 -6.97 9.01
CA ILE A 41 -23.46 -7.53 10.15
C ILE A 41 -22.67 -7.29 11.46
N GLY A 42 -21.36 -7.55 11.44
CA GLY A 42 -20.48 -7.30 12.59
C GLY A 42 -20.46 -5.84 13.05
N ALA A 43 -20.58 -4.89 12.12
CA ALA A 43 -20.66 -3.46 12.42
C ALA A 43 -21.92 -3.09 13.23
N PHE A 44 -23.04 -3.79 13.02
CA PHE A 44 -24.28 -3.55 13.78
C PHE A 44 -24.31 -4.28 15.14
N VAL A 45 -23.62 -5.42 15.27
CA VAL A 45 -23.61 -6.19 16.52
C VAL A 45 -22.69 -5.55 17.56
N ASN A 46 -21.44 -5.25 17.19
CA ASN A 46 -20.44 -4.68 18.10
C ASN A 46 -19.55 -3.65 17.36
N PRO A 47 -19.99 -2.38 17.25
CA PRO A 47 -19.27 -1.34 16.50
C PRO A 47 -17.82 -1.14 16.97
N HIS A 48 -17.57 -1.22 18.28
CA HIS A 48 -16.26 -1.02 18.87
C HIS A 48 -15.27 -2.13 18.48
N GLN A 49 -15.64 -3.40 18.62
CA GLN A 49 -14.76 -4.51 18.20
C GLN A 49 -14.53 -4.48 16.68
N PHE A 50 -15.59 -4.20 15.92
CA PHE A 50 -15.53 -4.11 14.48
C PHE A 50 -14.54 -3.04 14.00
N SER A 51 -14.55 -1.84 14.61
CA SER A 51 -13.70 -0.74 14.18
C SER A 51 -12.21 -1.07 14.34
N TYR A 52 -11.79 -1.66 15.46
CA TYR A 52 -10.41 -2.09 15.67
C TYR A 52 -9.99 -3.24 14.73
N SER A 53 -10.85 -4.25 14.54
CA SER A 53 -10.57 -5.35 13.60
C SER A 53 -10.47 -4.86 12.15
N TRP A 54 -11.31 -3.91 11.76
CA TRP A 54 -11.27 -3.31 10.43
C TRP A 54 -9.99 -2.48 10.21
N LEU A 55 -9.61 -1.65 11.18
CA LEU A 55 -8.36 -0.89 11.13
C LEU A 55 -7.13 -1.80 11.03
N PHE A 56 -7.13 -2.92 11.78
CA PHE A 56 -6.06 -3.91 11.69
C PHE A 56 -5.96 -4.54 10.28
N ALA A 57 -7.09 -4.99 9.73
CA ALA A 57 -7.13 -5.55 8.38
C ALA A 57 -6.68 -4.52 7.33
N PHE A 58 -7.18 -3.28 7.43
CA PHE A 58 -6.76 -2.18 6.59
C PHE A 58 -5.24 -1.95 6.67
N ALA A 59 -4.67 -1.88 7.87
CA ALA A 59 -3.23 -1.66 8.08
C ALA A 59 -2.38 -2.79 7.47
N PHE A 60 -2.85 -4.05 7.56
CA PHE A 60 -2.17 -5.19 6.94
C PHE A 60 -2.13 -5.06 5.41
N PHE A 61 -3.27 -4.83 4.76
CA PHE A 61 -3.30 -4.69 3.30
C PHE A 61 -2.62 -3.40 2.83
N PHE A 62 -2.70 -2.33 3.61
CA PHE A 62 -2.02 -1.08 3.35
C PHE A 62 -0.50 -1.24 3.34
N THR A 63 0.09 -1.91 4.34
CA THR A 63 1.54 -2.14 4.37
C THR A 63 2.02 -3.02 3.21
N LEU A 64 1.22 -4.02 2.82
CA LEU A 64 1.50 -4.84 1.64
C LEU A 64 1.54 -3.98 0.35
N CYS A 65 0.50 -3.17 0.11
CA CYS A 65 0.43 -2.34 -1.09
C CYS A 65 1.48 -1.23 -1.09
N ALA A 66 1.73 -0.60 0.07
CA ALA A 66 2.77 0.41 0.24
C ALA A 66 4.17 -0.18 0.02
N GLY A 67 4.43 -1.42 0.45
CA GLY A 67 5.66 -2.14 0.19
C GLY A 67 5.85 -2.43 -1.31
N CYS A 68 4.81 -2.87 -2.02
CA CYS A 68 4.86 -3.06 -3.47
C CYS A 68 5.10 -1.75 -4.22
N PHE A 69 4.47 -0.65 -3.79
CA PHE A 69 4.71 0.68 -4.35
C PHE A 69 6.16 1.13 -4.10
N PHE A 70 6.69 0.93 -2.90
CA PHE A 70 8.10 1.23 -2.57
C PHE A 70 9.08 0.46 -3.47
N TRP A 71 8.88 -0.85 -3.64
CA TRP A 71 9.75 -1.62 -4.54
C TRP A 71 9.64 -1.15 -5.99
N THR A 72 8.44 -0.77 -6.44
CA THR A 72 8.23 -0.21 -7.78
C THR A 72 9.06 1.05 -7.99
N ILE A 73 9.00 2.03 -7.07
CA ILE A 73 9.79 3.27 -7.19
C ILE A 73 11.29 3.00 -7.10
N VAL A 74 11.74 2.09 -6.23
CA VAL A 74 13.16 1.72 -6.12
C VAL A 74 13.67 1.11 -7.42
N HIS A 75 12.94 0.15 -8.00
CA HIS A 75 13.35 -0.51 -9.24
C HIS A 75 13.46 0.46 -10.43
N HIS A 76 12.58 1.46 -10.50
CA HIS A 76 12.65 2.51 -11.52
C HIS A 76 13.72 3.57 -11.22
N ALA A 77 14.09 3.78 -9.95
CA ALA A 77 15.14 4.72 -9.56
C ALA A 77 16.55 4.16 -9.74
N THR A 78 16.74 2.85 -9.53
CA THR A 78 18.05 2.18 -9.61
C THR A 78 18.32 1.49 -10.95
N ASP A 79 17.39 1.55 -11.90
CA ASP A 79 17.48 0.84 -13.19
C ASP A 79 17.81 -0.65 -13.04
N ALA A 80 17.13 -1.32 -12.11
CA ALA A 80 17.41 -2.71 -11.78
C ALA A 80 16.87 -3.69 -12.85
N ASP A 81 17.76 -4.28 -13.65
CA ASP A 81 17.43 -5.23 -14.72
C ASP A 81 16.90 -6.59 -14.21
N TRP A 82 17.30 -7.02 -13.02
CA TRP A 82 16.85 -8.30 -12.42
C TRP A 82 15.37 -8.27 -11.97
N SER A 83 14.76 -7.09 -11.92
CA SER A 83 13.39 -6.89 -11.44
C SER A 83 12.33 -6.88 -12.53
N VAL A 84 12.73 -7.00 -13.81
CA VAL A 84 11.84 -6.79 -14.97
C VAL A 84 10.62 -7.71 -14.94
N VAL A 85 10.80 -8.97 -14.52
CA VAL A 85 9.71 -9.96 -14.45
C VAL A 85 8.71 -9.65 -13.34
N VAL A 86 9.16 -9.09 -12.21
CA VAL A 86 8.32 -8.87 -11.01
C VAL A 86 7.69 -7.47 -11.01
N ARG A 87 8.26 -6.53 -11.76
CA ARG A 87 7.85 -5.11 -11.80
C ARG A 87 6.37 -4.94 -12.15
N ARG A 88 5.84 -5.70 -13.12
CA ARG A 88 4.44 -5.58 -13.55
C ARG A 88 3.46 -5.99 -12.44
N GLN A 89 3.79 -7.03 -11.69
CA GLN A 89 2.98 -7.53 -10.59
C GLN A 89 2.98 -6.52 -9.45
N LEU A 90 4.14 -5.94 -9.12
CA LEU A 90 4.24 -4.89 -8.11
C LEU A 90 3.47 -3.62 -8.51
N GLU A 91 3.54 -3.20 -9.78
CA GLU A 91 2.76 -2.06 -10.31
C GLU A 91 1.25 -2.30 -10.21
N ASN A 92 0.79 -3.52 -10.54
CA ASN A 92 -0.62 -3.87 -10.45
C ASN A 92 -1.11 -3.91 -8.99
N ILE A 93 -0.31 -4.43 -8.06
CA ILE A 93 -0.63 -4.42 -6.63
C ILE A 93 -0.60 -3.00 -6.07
N ALA A 94 0.36 -2.17 -6.49
CA ALA A 94 0.47 -0.79 -6.03
C ALA A 94 -0.76 0.06 -6.39
N VAL A 95 -1.41 -0.19 -7.53
CA VAL A 95 -2.65 0.51 -7.91
C VAL A 95 -3.83 0.16 -6.97
N LEU A 96 -3.78 -0.95 -6.24
CA LEU A 96 -4.77 -1.26 -5.21
C LEU A 96 -4.74 -0.28 -4.03
N LEU A 97 -3.72 0.59 -3.91
CA LEU A 97 -3.76 1.74 -3.00
C LEU A 97 -4.98 2.64 -3.25
N GLY A 98 -5.47 2.72 -4.50
CA GLY A 98 -6.73 3.40 -4.81
C GLY A 98 -7.97 2.68 -4.26
N ALA A 99 -7.98 1.36 -4.28
CA ALA A 99 -9.05 0.58 -3.65
C ALA A 99 -9.02 0.73 -2.12
N LEU A 100 -7.82 0.78 -1.53
CA LEU A 100 -7.64 1.02 -0.09
C LEU A 100 -8.17 2.38 0.36
N ALA A 101 -8.12 3.41 -0.49
CA ALA A 101 -8.74 4.70 -0.18
C ALA A 101 -10.26 4.58 0.03
N VAL A 102 -10.94 3.72 -0.73
CA VAL A 102 -12.37 3.43 -0.54
C VAL A 102 -12.59 2.62 0.74
N LEU A 103 -11.73 1.63 1.02
CA LEU A 103 -11.78 0.83 2.25
C LEU A 103 -11.42 1.62 3.52
N PHE A 104 -10.94 2.85 3.38
CA PHE A 104 -10.72 3.78 4.48
C PHE A 104 -12.02 4.49 4.93
N ILE A 105 -13.07 4.51 4.09
CA ILE A 105 -14.34 5.18 4.40
C ILE A 105 -14.98 4.65 5.70
N PRO A 106 -15.08 3.32 5.94
CA PRO A 106 -15.61 2.81 7.21
C PRO A 106 -14.84 3.30 8.44
N ILE A 107 -13.51 3.47 8.35
CA ILE A 107 -12.67 3.98 9.44
C ILE A 107 -13.08 5.42 9.80
N LEU A 108 -13.36 6.25 8.80
CA LEU A 108 -13.82 7.63 9.00
C LEU A 108 -15.21 7.71 9.62
N LEU A 109 -16.09 6.76 9.32
CA LEU A 109 -17.44 6.68 9.91
C LEU A 109 -17.39 6.20 11.36
N LEU A 110 -16.57 5.19 11.65
CA LEU A 110 -16.41 4.59 12.98
C LEU A 110 -15.35 5.29 13.85
N ARG A 111 -14.85 6.45 13.42
CA ARG A 111 -13.74 7.17 14.05
C ARG A 111 -13.88 7.41 15.55
N HIS A 112 -15.09 7.69 16.04
CA HIS A 112 -15.38 7.96 17.46
C HIS A 112 -15.10 6.72 18.34
N HIS A 113 -15.23 5.52 17.79
CA HIS A 113 -14.92 4.28 18.51
C HIS A 113 -13.43 3.93 18.49
N LEU A 114 -12.65 4.51 17.56
CA LEU A 114 -11.22 4.24 17.39
C LEU A 114 -10.35 5.25 18.14
N TYR A 115 -10.70 6.52 17.99
CA TYR A 115 -9.87 7.65 18.39
C TYR A 115 -10.50 8.35 19.58
N SER A 116 -10.16 7.89 20.78
CA SER A 116 -10.66 8.47 22.04
C SER A 116 -10.40 9.97 22.17
N TRP A 117 -9.34 10.48 21.54
CA TRP A 117 -9.03 11.91 21.53
C TRP A 117 -10.03 12.78 20.76
N MET A 118 -10.88 12.21 19.91
CA MET A 118 -11.89 12.97 19.16
C MET A 118 -13.09 13.40 20.01
N ASP A 119 -13.33 12.70 21.13
CA ASP A 119 -14.48 12.95 22.01
C ASP A 119 -14.12 13.79 23.24
N ILE A 120 -12.82 14.03 23.48
CA ILE A 120 -12.33 14.76 24.66
C ILE A 120 -12.27 16.27 24.36
N PRO A 121 -13.09 17.11 25.03
CA PRO A 121 -13.11 18.53 24.80
C PRO A 121 -11.88 19.25 25.38
N PRO A 122 -11.62 20.50 24.93
CA PRO A 122 -10.57 21.35 25.49
C PRO A 122 -10.54 21.51 27.01
N GLY A 123 -9.33 21.49 27.59
CA GLY A 123 -9.11 21.70 29.02
C GLY A 123 -9.17 20.46 29.92
N HIS A 124 -9.50 19.28 29.38
CA HIS A 124 -9.55 18.05 30.21
C HIS A 124 -8.18 17.37 30.38
N GLU A 125 -7.28 17.47 29.38
CA GLU A 125 -5.97 16.82 29.43
C GLU A 125 -4.86 17.64 28.77
N ALA A 126 -3.87 18.10 29.55
CA ALA A 126 -2.75 18.90 29.06
C ALA A 126 -1.94 18.23 27.92
N ASN A 127 -1.81 16.91 27.95
CA ASN A 127 -1.11 16.13 26.91
C ASN A 127 -1.80 16.20 25.55
N LEU A 128 -3.14 16.20 25.53
CA LEU A 128 -3.92 16.33 24.30
C LEU A 128 -3.97 17.79 23.84
N ASP A 129 -4.12 18.72 24.79
CA ASP A 129 -4.18 20.16 24.55
C ASP A 129 -2.97 20.67 23.76
N SER A 130 -1.76 20.23 24.13
CA SER A 130 -0.52 20.56 23.40
C SER A 130 -0.46 20.02 21.96
N LYS A 131 -1.21 18.94 21.66
CA LYS A 131 -1.21 18.26 20.36
C LYS A 131 -2.42 18.61 19.49
N ARG A 132 -3.37 19.41 19.96
CA ARG A 132 -4.61 19.73 19.22
C ARG A 132 -4.40 20.41 17.88
N ALA A 133 -3.31 21.16 17.73
CA ALA A 133 -2.96 21.73 16.44
C ALA A 133 -2.75 20.63 15.37
N TYR A 134 -2.26 19.46 15.77
CA TYR A 134 -2.04 18.30 14.90
C TYR A 134 -3.22 17.31 14.91
N LEU A 135 -3.73 16.98 16.11
CA LEU A 135 -4.85 16.07 16.36
C LEU A 135 -6.20 16.82 16.33
N ASN A 136 -6.54 17.34 15.16
CA ASN A 136 -7.85 17.89 14.86
C ASN A 136 -8.50 17.06 13.76
N PHE A 137 -9.81 16.80 13.84
CA PHE A 137 -10.54 16.04 12.82
C PHE A 137 -10.37 16.63 11.40
N HIS A 138 -10.51 17.95 11.23
CA HIS A 138 -10.37 18.59 9.92
C HIS A 138 -8.96 18.40 9.36
N TRP A 139 -7.95 18.58 10.20
CA TRP A 139 -6.55 18.46 9.78
C TRP A 139 -6.17 16.99 9.50
N PHE A 140 -6.66 16.06 10.30
CA PHE A 140 -6.52 14.61 10.07
C PHE A 140 -7.14 14.16 8.75
N PHE A 141 -8.35 14.65 8.44
CA PHE A 141 -9.05 14.31 7.20
C PHE A 141 -8.33 14.87 5.96
N ILE A 142 -7.90 16.13 6.01
CA ILE A 142 -7.14 16.77 4.92
C ILE A 142 -5.84 16.00 4.65
N ARG A 143 -5.05 15.68 5.69
CA ARG A 143 -3.81 14.91 5.55
C ARG A 143 -4.06 13.54 4.94
N THR A 144 -5.11 12.85 5.38
CA THR A 144 -5.50 11.55 4.83
C THR A 144 -5.81 11.64 3.34
N ILE A 145 -6.55 12.65 2.89
CA ILE A 145 -6.82 12.88 1.46
C ILE A 145 -5.51 13.14 0.71
N ILE A 146 -4.61 13.97 1.25
CA ILE A 146 -3.33 14.27 0.62
C ILE A 146 -2.50 13.00 0.44
N PHE A 147 -2.39 12.15 1.46
CA PHE A 147 -1.61 10.91 1.41
C PHE A 147 -2.17 9.93 0.38
N PHE A 148 -3.48 9.69 0.37
CA PHE A 148 -4.10 8.82 -0.64
C PHE A 148 -4.00 9.41 -2.05
N SER A 149 -4.19 10.73 -2.21
CA SER A 149 -4.05 11.39 -3.51
C SER A 149 -2.65 11.20 -4.07
N PHE A 150 -1.61 11.35 -3.23
CA PHE A 150 -0.23 11.08 -3.63
C PHE A 150 -0.04 9.63 -4.10
N TRP A 151 -0.42 8.63 -3.31
CA TRP A 151 -0.24 7.22 -3.68
C TRP A 151 -1.04 6.83 -4.93
N ILE A 152 -2.27 7.31 -5.07
CA ILE A 152 -3.13 7.05 -6.22
C ILE A 152 -2.52 7.66 -7.48
N VAL A 153 -2.15 8.94 -7.43
CA VAL A 153 -1.58 9.62 -8.60
C VAL A 153 -0.24 8.99 -8.99
N ALA A 154 0.65 8.75 -8.03
CA ALA A 154 1.97 8.19 -8.32
C ALA A 154 1.89 6.76 -8.87
N SER A 155 1.09 5.88 -8.26
CA SER A 155 0.91 4.49 -8.73
C SER A 155 0.27 4.43 -10.12
N LEU A 156 -0.75 5.26 -10.38
CA LEU A 156 -1.41 5.33 -11.68
C LEU A 156 -0.49 5.91 -12.76
N LEU A 157 0.30 6.94 -12.46
CA LEU A 157 1.25 7.50 -13.41
C LEU A 157 2.32 6.49 -13.79
N LEU A 158 2.93 5.81 -12.82
CA LEU A 158 3.93 4.76 -13.07
C LEU A 158 3.34 3.64 -13.94
N ARG A 159 2.17 3.12 -13.59
CA ARG A 159 1.51 2.07 -14.38
C ARG A 159 1.14 2.55 -15.80
N ARG A 160 0.66 3.80 -15.94
CA ARG A 160 0.30 4.37 -17.25
C ARG A 160 1.51 4.55 -18.15
N PHE A 161 2.64 5.04 -17.62
CA PHE A 161 3.87 5.19 -18.41
C PHE A 161 4.48 3.84 -18.75
N SER A 162 4.48 2.89 -17.82
CA SER A 162 4.92 1.51 -18.05
C SER A 162 4.14 0.85 -19.19
N ALA A 163 2.80 0.90 -19.16
CA ALA A 163 1.96 0.34 -20.23
C ALA A 163 2.12 1.04 -21.59
N ARG A 164 2.39 2.36 -21.61
CA ARG A 164 2.66 3.10 -22.86
C ARG A 164 4.03 2.76 -23.44
N GLN A 165 5.02 2.54 -22.58
CA GLN A 165 6.36 2.14 -23.01
C GLN A 165 6.33 0.79 -23.73
N ASP A 166 5.54 -0.19 -23.27
CA ASP A 166 5.44 -1.47 -23.97
C ASP A 166 4.82 -1.35 -25.35
N LYS A 167 3.88 -0.40 -25.51
CA LYS A 167 3.15 -0.22 -26.77
C LYS A 167 3.95 0.57 -27.81
N ASP A 168 4.56 1.67 -27.38
CA ASP A 168 5.21 2.63 -28.29
C ASP A 168 6.73 2.41 -28.39
N GLY A 169 7.35 1.67 -27.46
CA GLY A 169 8.80 1.43 -27.42
C GLY A 169 9.66 2.67 -27.15
N ASN A 170 9.04 3.81 -26.83
CA ASN A 170 9.74 5.10 -26.72
C ASN A 170 10.52 5.22 -25.39
N PRO A 171 11.85 5.48 -25.42
CA PRO A 171 12.68 5.60 -24.21
C PRO A 171 12.35 6.81 -23.33
N LEU A 172 11.60 7.81 -23.84
CA LEU A 172 11.16 8.96 -23.06
C LEU A 172 10.32 8.54 -21.85
N PHE A 173 9.50 7.48 -21.97
CA PHE A 173 8.68 7.00 -20.87
C PHE A 173 9.52 6.45 -19.70
N THR A 174 10.67 5.83 -19.99
CA THR A 174 11.64 5.40 -18.97
C THR A 174 12.15 6.58 -18.16
N ILE A 175 12.51 7.68 -18.84
CA ILE A 175 13.04 8.90 -18.20
C ILE A 175 11.96 9.53 -17.32
N TRP A 176 10.72 9.59 -17.78
CA TRP A 176 9.59 10.10 -17.00
C TRP A 176 9.30 9.25 -15.76
N MET A 177 9.28 7.92 -15.90
CA MET A 177 9.11 7.01 -14.75
C MET A 177 10.23 7.18 -13.73
N ARG A 178 11.48 7.33 -14.19
CA ARG A 178 12.62 7.58 -13.30
C ARG A 178 12.46 8.90 -12.52
N ARG A 179 12.04 9.98 -13.18
CA ARG A 179 11.76 11.27 -12.52
C ARG A 179 10.64 11.17 -11.48
N VAL A 180 9.54 10.51 -11.84
CA VAL A 180 8.42 10.28 -10.90
C VAL A 180 8.90 9.46 -9.69
N SER A 181 9.70 8.43 -9.89
CA SER A 181 10.25 7.60 -8.81
C SER A 181 11.18 8.38 -7.88
N PHE A 182 12.10 9.18 -8.43
CA PHE A 182 12.97 10.03 -7.60
C PHE A 182 12.19 11.06 -6.77
N ALA A 183 11.18 11.70 -7.35
CA ALA A 183 10.32 12.61 -6.61
C ALA A 183 9.46 11.88 -5.56
N SER A 184 9.02 10.66 -5.88
CA SER A 184 8.13 9.87 -5.01
C SER A 184 8.84 9.25 -3.81
N LEU A 185 10.15 8.99 -3.85
CA LEU A 185 10.90 8.39 -2.74
C LEU A 185 10.81 9.19 -1.42
N PRO A 186 11.20 10.47 -1.37
CA PRO A 186 11.09 11.26 -0.13
C PRO A 186 9.63 11.50 0.27
N LEU A 187 8.75 11.73 -0.71
CA LEU A 187 7.32 11.92 -0.45
C LEU A 187 6.68 10.67 0.15
N PHE A 188 7.09 9.48 -0.32
CA PHE A 188 6.63 8.21 0.21
C PHE A 188 7.05 8.04 1.67
N ALA A 189 8.31 8.31 2.01
CA ALA A 189 8.80 8.20 3.38
C ALA A 189 8.04 9.14 4.33
N LEU A 190 7.79 10.38 3.90
CA LEU A 190 7.02 11.36 4.68
C LEU A 190 5.55 10.93 4.83
N CYS A 191 4.87 10.60 3.74
CA CYS A 191 3.46 10.18 3.78
C CYS A 191 3.26 8.92 4.61
N LEU A 192 4.17 7.95 4.52
CA LEU A 192 4.11 6.73 5.32
C LEU A 192 4.31 7.03 6.82
N THR A 193 5.26 7.90 7.16
CA THR A 193 5.53 8.27 8.55
C THR A 193 4.37 9.03 9.17
N PHE A 194 3.87 10.06 8.50
CA PHE A 194 2.73 10.83 9.00
C PHE A 194 1.43 10.01 8.98
N GLY A 195 1.22 9.16 7.97
CA GLY A 195 0.10 8.23 7.93
C GLY A 195 0.13 7.21 9.07
N ALA A 196 1.30 6.68 9.42
CA ALA A 196 1.49 5.80 10.57
C ALA A 196 1.16 6.49 11.91
N VAL A 197 1.59 7.75 12.05
CA VAL A 197 1.27 8.56 13.23
C VAL A 197 -0.23 8.82 13.32
N ASP A 198 -0.84 9.20 12.20
CA ASP A 198 -2.27 9.54 12.14
C ASP A 198 -3.15 8.33 12.39
N TRP A 199 -2.92 7.21 11.71
CA TRP A 199 -3.89 6.12 11.70
C TRP A 199 -3.69 5.11 12.83
N MET A 200 -2.44 4.87 13.24
CA MET A 200 -2.11 3.86 14.26
C MET A 200 -1.63 4.49 15.57
N MET A 201 -0.63 5.38 15.54
CA MET A 201 -0.08 5.95 16.78
C MET A 201 -1.14 6.77 17.53
N SER A 202 -2.00 7.49 16.81
CA SER A 202 -3.03 8.34 17.42
C SER A 202 -4.10 7.56 18.19
N LEU A 203 -4.21 6.22 18.02
CA LEU A 203 -5.06 5.37 18.88
C LEU A 203 -4.69 5.53 20.35
N ASN A 204 -3.40 5.77 20.64
CA ASN A 204 -2.93 6.15 21.95
C ASN A 204 -2.12 7.45 21.86
N TYR A 205 -2.83 8.58 21.93
CA TYR A 205 -2.25 9.93 21.86
C TYR A 205 -1.26 10.26 22.99
N ARG A 206 -1.21 9.46 24.07
CA ARG A 206 -0.25 9.63 25.18
C ARG A 206 1.14 9.08 24.84
N TRP A 207 1.21 8.12 23.92
CA TRP A 207 2.45 7.50 23.48
C TRP A 207 3.02 8.19 22.24
N TYR A 208 4.34 8.12 22.07
CA TYR A 208 5.06 8.69 20.94
C TYR A 208 6.30 7.87 20.58
N SER A 209 6.60 7.73 19.29
CA SER A 209 7.82 7.09 18.80
C SER A 209 8.20 7.58 17.41
N THR A 210 9.43 8.06 17.26
CA THR A 210 9.97 8.51 15.97
C THR A 210 10.24 7.36 15.01
N MET A 211 10.54 6.15 15.52
CA MET A 211 10.83 4.98 14.69
C MET A 211 9.58 4.21 14.25
N PHE A 212 8.40 4.53 14.78
CA PHE A 212 7.20 3.73 14.53
C PHE A 212 6.83 3.60 13.05
N GLY A 213 6.92 4.69 12.28
CA GLY A 213 6.70 4.65 10.83
C GLY A 213 7.66 3.71 10.10
N VAL A 214 8.93 3.69 10.53
CA VAL A 214 9.95 2.79 9.98
C VAL A 214 9.69 1.34 10.37
N TYR A 215 9.19 1.07 11.59
CA TYR A 215 8.83 -0.28 12.01
C TYR A 215 7.68 -0.89 11.19
N ILE A 216 6.70 -0.08 10.81
CA ILE A 216 5.59 -0.50 9.94
C ILE A 216 6.11 -0.81 8.53
N PHE A 217 7.07 -0.02 8.06
CA PHE A 217 7.72 -0.25 6.77
C PHE A 217 8.61 -1.52 6.77
N ALA A 218 9.40 -1.71 7.83
CA ALA A 218 10.37 -2.80 7.95
C ALA A 218 9.75 -4.15 8.33
N HIS A 219 8.42 -4.22 8.48
CA HIS A 219 7.69 -5.44 8.80
C HIS A 219 7.70 -6.41 7.62
N ARG A 220 8.86 -7.07 7.42
CA ARG A 220 9.11 -8.46 7.01
C ARG A 220 10.56 -8.62 6.57
N PHE A 221 11.45 -8.82 7.55
CA PHE A 221 12.83 -9.29 7.29
C PHE A 221 13.35 -10.34 8.29
N ALA A 222 12.55 -10.77 9.28
CA ALA A 222 13.03 -11.64 10.36
C ALA A 222 12.19 -12.92 10.52
N THR A 223 12.14 -13.79 9.50
CA THR A 223 11.76 -15.20 9.73
C THR A 223 12.41 -16.11 8.69
N SER A 224 13.74 -16.18 8.68
CA SER A 224 14.45 -17.37 8.20
C SER A 224 15.92 -17.32 8.63
N ARG A 225 16.35 -18.39 9.30
CA ARG A 225 17.70 -18.70 9.81
C ARG A 225 18.04 -18.18 11.21
N LEU A 226 17.62 -18.96 12.21
CA LEU A 226 18.56 -19.33 13.26
C LEU A 226 19.25 -20.62 12.78
N PRO A 227 20.55 -20.61 12.45
CA PRO A 227 21.31 -21.83 12.30
C PRO A 227 21.48 -22.47 13.68
N GLU A 228 20.96 -23.68 13.86
CA GLU A 228 21.21 -24.51 15.04
C GLU A 228 22.70 -24.92 15.06
N TRP A 229 23.55 -24.19 15.81
CA TRP A 229 24.98 -24.53 15.95
C TRP A 229 25.40 -25.00 17.35
N HIS A 230 24.48 -25.44 18.22
CA HIS A 230 24.86 -25.92 19.55
C HIS A 230 24.16 -27.22 19.95
N ARG A 231 24.46 -28.31 19.23
CA ARG A 231 24.16 -29.68 19.68
C ARG A 231 25.32 -30.64 19.47
N HIS A 232 26.56 -30.25 19.78
CA HIS A 232 27.66 -31.19 20.08
C HIS A 232 28.70 -30.50 20.97
N ALA A 233 28.57 -30.69 22.28
CA ALA A 233 29.63 -30.61 23.29
C ALA A 233 29.22 -31.49 24.47
#